data_AF-A0A318RL40-F1
#
_entry.id   AF-A0A318RL40-F1
#
_cell.length_a   1.000
_cell.length_b   1.000
_cell.length_c   1.000
_cell.angle_alpha   90.00
_cell.angle_beta   90.00
_cell.angle_gamma   90.00
#
_symmetry.space_group_name_H-M   'P 1'
#
loop_
_entity.id
_entity.type
_entity.pdbx_description
1 polymer ?
#
loop_
_entity_poly.entity_id
_entity_poly.type
_entity_poly.pdbx_seq_one_letter_code
_entity_poly.pdbx_strand_id
1 'polypeptide(L)' 'MTTTQNDSPLSNLMSDAMRFGPAPTRGREVAVILSTFVLVAIIVAIFAPPVVFVAIAIAATVVNFAIRWAIGSRKWGSR' A
#
# COMPACT_ATOMS: atom_id res chain seq x y z
N MET A 1 0.82 -20.11 8.96
CA MET A 1 0.24 -18.79 9.24
C MET A 1 -1.26 -18.93 9.01
N THR A 2 -2.01 -19.08 10.10
CA THR A 2 -3.45 -19.38 10.12
C THR A 2 -4.22 -18.20 9.54
N THR A 3 -4.80 -18.36 8.36
CA THR A 3 -5.76 -17.41 7.80
C THR A 3 -7.10 -17.64 8.50
N THR A 4 -7.36 -16.93 9.58
CA THR A 4 -8.68 -16.89 10.20
C THR A 4 -9.62 -16.14 9.28
N GLN A 5 -10.61 -16.86 8.76
CA GLN A 5 -11.65 -16.41 7.84
C GLN A 5 -12.55 -15.27 8.40
N ASN A 6 -12.31 -14.81 9.64
CA ASN A 6 -13.12 -13.85 10.38
C ASN A 6 -12.44 -12.49 10.62
N ASP A 7 -11.26 -12.22 10.04
CA ASP A 7 -10.58 -10.94 10.24
C ASP A 7 -11.28 -9.80 9.49
N SER A 8 -11.54 -8.69 10.17
CA SER A 8 -12.22 -7.54 9.58
C SER A 8 -11.48 -7.02 8.33
N PRO A 9 -12.20 -6.45 7.33
CA PRO A 9 -11.55 -5.90 6.13
C PRO A 9 -10.49 -4.85 6.47
N LEU A 10 -10.71 -4.09 7.54
CA LEU A 10 -9.78 -3.09 8.07
C LEU A 10 -8.53 -3.74 8.68
N SER A 11 -8.67 -4.80 9.48
CA SER A 11 -7.53 -5.54 10.04
C SER A 11 -6.62 -6.09 8.93
N ASN A 12 -7.24 -6.67 7.89
CA ASN A 12 -6.54 -7.15 6.71
C ASN A 12 -5.78 -6.02 5.97
N LEU A 13 -6.41 -4.86 5.78
CA LEU A 13 -5.78 -3.70 5.15
C LEU A 13 -4.58 -3.19 5.96
N MET A 14 -4.74 -3.07 7.28
CA MET A 14 -3.65 -2.63 8.17
C MET A 14 -2.49 -3.61 8.15
N SER A 15 -2.78 -4.91 8.20
CA SER A 15 -1.75 -5.95 8.11
C SER A 15 -1.00 -5.88 6.78
N ASP A 16 -1.70 -5.71 5.66
CA ASP A 16 -1.07 -5.60 4.33
C ASP A 16 -0.28 -4.30 4.16
N ALA A 17 -0.72 -3.20 4.79
CA ALA A 17 -0.01 -1.93 4.77
C ALA A 17 1.32 -2.00 5.55
N MET A 18 1.34 -2.73 6.67
CA MET A 18 2.53 -2.86 7.53
C MET A 18 3.50 -3.96 7.08
N ARG A 19 3.07 -4.86 6.18
CA ARG A 19 3.90 -5.98 5.74
C ARG A 19 4.91 -5.55 4.68
N PHE A 20 6.16 -6.02 4.83
CA PHE A 20 7.17 -5.98 3.77
C PHE A 20 6.86 -7.03 2.69
N GLY A 21 6.17 -6.61 1.63
CA GLY A 21 5.85 -7.43 0.46
C GLY A 21 4.45 -7.17 -0.12
N PRO A 22 4.12 -7.72 -1.30
CA PRO A 22 2.80 -7.56 -1.91
C PRO A 22 1.72 -8.26 -1.09
N ALA A 23 0.52 -7.66 -1.09
CA ALA A 23 -0.69 -8.23 -0.53
C ALA A 23 -1.06 -9.56 -1.21
N PRO A 24 -1.88 -10.41 -0.56
CA PRO A 24 -2.21 -11.74 -1.06
C PRO A 24 -2.95 -11.75 -2.41
N THR A 25 -3.64 -10.66 -2.76
CA THR A 25 -4.44 -10.54 -3.98
C THR A 25 -4.25 -9.14 -4.61
N ARG A 26 -4.52 -9.04 -5.92
CA ARG A 26 -4.51 -7.77 -6.67
C ARG A 26 -5.41 -6.72 -6.02
N GLY A 27 -6.65 -7.09 -5.69
CA GLY A 27 -7.62 -6.17 -5.09
C GLY A 27 -7.18 -5.61 -3.74
N ARG A 28 -6.54 -6.45 -2.90
CA ARG A 28 -5.99 -6.00 -1.61
C ARG A 28 -4.83 -5.04 -1.78
N GLU A 29 -3.94 -5.28 -2.74
CA GLU A 29 -2.83 -4.34 -3.00
C GLU A 29 -3.34 -2.98 -3.48
N VAL A 30 -4.36 -2.96 -4.35
CA VAL A 30 -5.00 -1.70 -4.79
C VAL A 30 -5.60 -0.95 -3.61
N ALA A 31 -6.25 -1.64 -2.68
CA ALA A 31 -6.79 -1.01 -1.47
C ALA A 31 -5.69 -0.37 -0.61
N VAL A 32 -4.54 -1.05 -0.45
CA VAL A 32 -3.36 -0.50 0.26
C VAL A 32 -2.83 0.74 -0.45
N ILE A 33 -2.66 0.68 -1.77
CA ILE A 33 -2.18 1.82 -2.59
C ILE A 33 -3.10 3.03 -2.39
N LEU A 34 -4.41 2.86 -2.59
CA LEU A 34 -5.38 3.94 -2.47
C LEU A 34 -5.40 4.53 -1.05
N SER A 35 -5.46 3.69 -0.02
CA SER A 35 -5.45 4.14 1.37
C SER A 35 -4.18 4.92 1.73
N THR A 36 -3.03 4.52 1.16
CA THR A 36 -1.75 5.20 1.38
C THR A 36 -1.73 6.58 0.73
N PHE A 37 -2.21 6.71 -0.51
CA PHE A 37 -2.32 8.01 -1.18
C PHE A 37 -3.30 8.96 -0.48
N VAL A 38 -4.41 8.44 0.03
CA VAL A 38 -5.35 9.21 0.85
C VAL A 38 -4.65 9.72 2.12
N LEU A 39 -3.92 8.86 2.83
CA LEU A 39 -3.20 9.26 4.04
C LEU A 39 -2.11 10.30 3.74
N VAL A 40 -1.35 10.12 2.66
CA VAL A 40 -0.34 11.10 2.22
C VAL A 40 -1.00 12.44 1.89
N ALA A 41 -2.13 12.44 1.18
CA ALA A 41 -2.87 13.67 0.87
C ALA A 41 -3.33 14.40 2.14
N ILE A 42 -3.83 13.68 3.14
CA ILE A 42 -4.22 14.23 4.44
C ILE A 42 -3.00 14.85 5.14
N ILE A 43 -1.86 14.15 5.19
CA ILE A 43 -0.63 14.64 5.80
C ILE A 43 -0.15 15.92 5.10
N VAL A 44 -0.11 15.94 3.76
CA VAL A 44 0.31 17.11 2.99
C VAL A 44 -0.63 18.29 3.22
N ALA A 45 -1.95 18.06 3.27
CA ALA A 45 -2.93 19.11 3.53
C ALA A 45 -2.78 19.74 4.93
N ILE A 46 -2.46 18.93 5.95
CA ILE A 46 -2.32 19.40 7.33
C ILE A 46 -0.99 20.15 7.53
N PHE A 47 0.12 19.57 7.07
CA PHE A 47 1.45 20.10 7.37
C PHE A 47 1.96 21.11 6.33
N ALA A 48 1.33 21.19 5.16
CA ALA A 48 1.73 22.03 4.03
C ALA A 48 3.26 22.06 3.77
N PRO A 49 3.92 20.88 3.68
CA PRO A 49 5.37 20.82 3.52
C PRO A 49 5.82 21.40 2.16
N PRO A 50 7.11 21.77 2.01
CA PRO A 50 7.64 22.27 0.76
C PRO A 50 7.41 21.29 -0.41
N VAL A 51 7.06 21.83 -1.58
CA VAL A 51 6.70 21.04 -2.78
C VAL A 51 7.78 20.02 -3.15
N VAL A 52 9.06 20.39 -3.01
CA VAL A 52 10.20 19.49 -3.28
C VAL A 52 10.17 18.27 -2.37
N PHE A 53 9.85 18.45 -1.08
CA PHE A 53 9.76 17.34 -0.13
C PHE A 53 8.60 16.40 -0.48
N VAL A 54 7.44 16.96 -0.84
CA VAL A 54 6.27 16.18 -1.30
C VAL A 54 6.61 15.38 -2.56
N ALA A 55 7.29 16.00 -3.53
CA ALA A 55 7.67 15.33 -4.77
C ALA A 55 8.61 14.14 -4.52
N ILE A 56 9.62 14.30 -3.66
CA ILE A 56 10.53 13.22 -3.28
C ILE A 56 9.77 12.08 -2.59
N ALA A 57 8.90 12.43 -1.62
CA ALA A 57 8.10 11.44 -0.90
C ALA A 57 7.19 10.64 -1.84
N ILE A 58 6.45 11.33 -2.72
CA ILE A 58 5.56 10.68 -3.70
C ILE A 58 6.39 9.78 -4.65
N ALA A 59 7.52 10.26 -5.16
CA ALA A 59 8.37 9.46 -6.03
C ALA A 59 8.83 8.16 -5.34
N ALA A 60 9.30 8.26 -4.10
CA ALA A 60 9.69 7.09 -3.31
C ALA A 60 8.52 6.13 -3.06
N THR A 61 7.33 6.66 -2.73
CA THR A 61 6.12 5.86 -2.53
C THR A 61 5.70 5.12 -3.81
N VAL A 62 5.72 5.80 -4.97
CA VAL A 62 5.40 5.19 -6.27
C VAL A 62 6.39 4.08 -6.60
N VAL A 63 7.69 4.31 -6.42
CA VAL A 63 8.71 3.28 -6.65
C VAL A 63 8.50 2.07 -5.74
N ASN A 64 8.21 2.29 -4.45
CA ASN A 64 7.91 1.21 -3.52
C ASN A 64 6.73 0.35 -3.98
N PHE A 65 5.60 0.99 -4.35
CA PHE A 65 4.43 0.27 -4.83
C PHE A 65 4.64 -0.38 -6.20
N ALA A 66 5.44 0.21 -7.09
CA ALA A 66 5.82 -0.43 -8.35
C ALA A 66 6.60 -1.72 -8.12
N ILE A 67 7.55 -1.72 -7.19
CA ILE A 67 8.31 -2.92 -6.79
C ILE A 67 7.37 -3.97 -6.19
N ARG A 68 6.52 -3.58 -5.22
CA ARG A 68 5.53 -4.49 -4.62
C ARG A 68 4.63 -5.10 -5.68
N TRP A 69 4.12 -4.28 -6.60
CA TRP A 69 3.26 -4.71 -7.70
C TRP A 69 3.96 -5.68 -8.64
N ALA A 70 5.22 -5.43 -9.01
CA ALA A 70 6.00 -6.31 -9.87
C ALA A 70 6.27 -7.68 -9.20
N ILE A 71 6.48 -7.72 -7.89
CA ILE A 71 6.63 -8.97 -7.14
C ILE A 71 5.28 -9.68 -6.99
N GLY A 72 4.22 -8.93 -6.74
CA GLY A 72 2.87 -9.44 -6.56
C GLY A 72 2.30 -10.04 -7.84
N SER A 73 2.52 -9.38 -8.99
CA SER A 73 2.01 -9.82 -10.29
C SER A 73 2.48 -11.22 -10.68
N ARG A 74 3.72 -11.58 -10.30
CA ARG A 74 4.28 -12.93 -10.48
C ARG A 74 3.60 -13.99 -9.60
N LYS A 75 2.97 -13.60 -8.49
CA LYS A 75 2.38 -14.51 -7.49
C LYS A 75 0.86 -14.62 -7.62
N TRP A 76 0.19 -13.56 -8.04
CA TRP A 76 -1.28 -13.50 -8.07
C TRP A 76 -1.93 -14.41 -9.13
N GLY A 77 -1.16 -14.91 -10.12
CA GLY A 77 -1.65 -15.81 -11.16
C GLY A 77 -1.26 -17.29 -10.99
N SER A 78 -0.50 -17.63 -9.94
CA SER A 78 -0.06 -19.00 -9.66
C SER A 78 -0.86 -19.66 -8.52
N ARG A 79 -2.11 -19.24 -8.33
CA ARG A 79 -3.03 -19.81 -7.34
C ARG A 79 -4.31 -20.24 -8.01
#